data_AF-A0A4Q3SR59-F1
#
_entry.id   AF-A0A4Q3SR59-F1
#
_cell.length_a   1.000
_cell.length_b   1.000
_cell.length_c   1.000
_cell.angle_alpha   90.00
_cell.angle_beta   90.00
_cell.angle_gamma   90.00
#
_symmetry.space_group_name_H-M   'P 1'
#
loop_
_entity.id
_entity.type
_entity.pdbx_description
1 polymer ?
#
loop_
_entity_poly.entity_id
_entity_poly.type
_entity_poly.pdbx_seq_one_letter_code
_entity_poly.pdbx_strand_id
1 'polypeptide(L)'
;MTTMKPSESIVMIDRRVTLKWLAGAMAVGQLAACGDQAKGLTWPEVAAIKAQGIGVDPDLINPVVPWPLTMTQIELAAAAKLADIILPAEGDAPAPSKVGVPAFINEWVSAPY
;
A
#
# COMPACT_ATOMS: atom_id res chain seq x y z
N MET A 1 17.77 30.45 25.62
CA MET A 1 16.79 29.36 25.81
C MET A 1 16.06 29.19 24.49
N THR A 2 16.53 28.30 23.63
CA THR A 2 15.98 28.10 22.27
C THR A 2 14.78 27.17 22.39
N THR A 3 13.59 27.67 22.05
CA THR A 3 12.35 26.89 22.09
C THR A 3 12.39 25.82 21.01
N MET A 4 12.35 24.54 21.42
CA MET A 4 12.32 23.40 20.51
C MET A 4 10.92 23.34 19.88
N LYS A 5 10.84 23.52 18.55
CA LYS A 5 9.60 23.41 17.77
C LYS A 5 9.09 21.97 17.88
N PRO A 6 7.79 21.72 18.13
CA PRO A 6 7.28 20.36 18.17
C PRO A 6 7.50 19.71 16.80
N SER A 7 8.11 18.53 16.80
CA SER A 7 8.22 17.70 15.60
C SER A 7 6.82 17.33 15.12
N GLU A 8 6.45 17.70 13.89
CA GLU A 8 5.23 17.21 13.26
C GLU A 8 5.28 15.67 13.25
N SER A 9 4.33 15.04 13.94
CA SER A 9 4.20 13.59 13.96
C SER A 9 3.60 13.10 12.64
N ILE A 10 4.29 12.17 11.98
CA ILE A 10 3.80 11.50 10.78
C ILE A 10 2.82 10.39 11.21
N VAL A 11 1.64 10.35 10.60
CA VAL A 11 0.68 9.26 10.81
C VAL A 11 1.21 8.01 10.10
N MET A 12 1.47 6.95 10.85
CA MET A 12 1.94 5.67 10.30
C MET A 12 0.74 4.74 10.03
N ILE A 13 0.58 4.29 8.78
CA ILE A 13 -0.44 3.34 8.34
C ILE A 13 0.23 2.21 7.54
N ASP A 14 -0.27 0.98 7.72
CA ASP A 14 0.18 -0.22 7.01
C ASP A 14 -0.50 -0.37 5.62
N ARG A 15 0.23 -0.81 4.60
CA ARG A 15 -0.29 -1.04 3.23
C ARG A 15 -1.54 -1.91 3.18
N ARG A 16 -1.66 -2.93 4.03
CA ARG A 16 -2.83 -3.81 4.04
C ARG A 16 -4.08 -3.06 4.46
N VAL A 17 -3.96 -2.07 5.34
CA VAL A 17 -5.09 -1.22 5.73
C VAL A 17 -5.54 -0.41 4.52
N THR A 18 -4.61 0.20 3.80
CA THR A 18 -4.89 0.92 2.55
C THR A 18 -5.53 0.01 1.50
N LEU A 19 -4.99 -1.20 1.30
CA LEU A 19 -5.54 -2.17 0.35
C LEU A 19 -6.93 -2.68 0.78
N LYS A 20 -7.20 -2.81 2.08
CA LYS A 20 -8.53 -3.16 2.59
C LYS A 20 -9.54 -2.05 2.31
N TRP A 21 -9.15 -0.79 2.43
CA TRP A 21 -10.02 0.34 2.07
C TRP A 21 -10.32 0.36 0.57
N LEU A 22 -9.30 0.17 -0.27
CA LEU A 22 -9.46 0.09 -1.72
C LEU A 22 -10.37 -1.08 -2.11
N ALA A 23 -10.10 -2.28 -1.60
CA ALA A 23 -10.91 -3.46 -1.86
C ALA A 23 -12.36 -3.29 -1.37
N GLY A 24 -12.56 -2.67 -0.20
CA GLY A 24 -13.88 -2.31 0.31
C GLY A 24 -14.62 -1.35 -0.62
N ALA A 25 -13.94 -0.32 -1.13
CA ALA A 25 -14.53 0.61 -2.10
C ALA A 25 -14.89 -0.06 -3.44
N MET A 26 -14.05 -0.98 -3.93
CA MET A 26 -14.31 -1.71 -5.18
C MET A 26 -15.41 -2.77 -5.07
N ALA A 27 -15.55 -3.43 -3.91
CA ALA A 27 -16.55 -4.47 -3.69
C ALA A 27 -18.00 -3.95 -3.79
N VAL A 28 -18.25 -2.68 -3.46
CA VAL A 28 -19.57 -2.05 -3.60
C VAL A 28 -20.02 -1.98 -5.07
N GLY A 29 -19.08 -1.89 -6.02
CA GLY A 29 -19.39 -1.88 -7.46
C GLY A 29 -19.66 -3.26 -8.08
N GLN A 30 -19.22 -4.35 -7.46
CA GLN A 30 -19.28 -5.69 -8.06
C GLN A 30 -20.53 -6.50 -7.72
N LEU A 31 -21.28 -6.15 -6.67
CA LEU A 31 -22.53 -6.84 -6.30
C LEU A 31 -23.65 -6.72 -7.37
N ALA A 32 -23.49 -5.86 -8.37
CA ALA A 32 -24.43 -5.70 -9.47
C ALA A 32 -24.12 -6.56 -10.72
N ALA A 33 -22.94 -7.21 -10.82
CA ALA A 33 -22.41 -7.61 -12.13
C ALA A 33 -22.17 -9.12 -12.40
N CYS A 34 -22.11 -10.01 -11.41
CA CYS A 34 -21.67 -11.39 -11.67
C CYS A 34 -22.65 -12.45 -11.16
N GLY A 35 -23.54 -12.88 -12.06
CA GLY A 35 -24.23 -14.15 -11.98
C GLY A 35 -23.29 -15.32 -12.26
N ASP A 36 -23.49 -16.39 -11.52
CA ASP A 36 -22.93 -17.73 -11.69
C ASP A 36 -22.98 -18.17 -13.16
N GLN A 37 -21.86 -18.30 -13.88
CA GLN A 37 -21.70 -19.16 -15.08
C GLN A 37 -20.23 -19.20 -15.55
N ALA A 38 -19.51 -20.29 -15.26
CA ALA A 38 -18.36 -20.71 -16.05
C ALA A 38 -18.24 -22.25 -16.01
N LYS A 39 -19.18 -22.94 -16.69
CA LYS A 39 -19.10 -24.40 -16.92
C LYS A 39 -18.63 -24.65 -18.36
N GLY A 40 -17.54 -25.40 -18.54
CA GLY A 40 -17.12 -25.92 -19.86
C GLY A 40 -15.73 -25.51 -20.37
N LEU A 41 -14.89 -24.82 -19.57
CA LEU A 41 -13.52 -24.50 -19.97
C LEU A 41 -12.54 -25.56 -19.46
N THR A 42 -11.93 -26.32 -20.38
CA THR A 42 -10.80 -27.21 -20.10
C THR A 42 -9.50 -26.46 -20.37
N TRP A 43 -8.71 -26.22 -19.33
CA TRP A 43 -7.40 -25.58 -19.46
C TRP A 43 -6.38 -26.54 -20.08
N PRO A 44 -5.53 -26.08 -21.02
CA PRO A 44 -4.48 -26.91 -21.58
C PRO A 44 -3.45 -27.26 -20.51
N GLU A 45 -2.96 -28.50 -20.56
CA GLU A 45 -1.90 -28.97 -19.65
C GLU A 45 -0.58 -28.29 -20.04
N VAL A 46 -0.09 -27.40 -19.18
CA VAL A 46 1.17 -26.67 -19.38
C VAL A 46 2.31 -27.38 -18.67
N ALA A 47 3.47 -27.42 -19.30
CA ALA A 47 4.68 -28.01 -18.72
C ALA A 47 5.03 -27.32 -17.39
N ALA A 48 5.45 -28.10 -16.40
CA ALA A 48 5.84 -27.57 -15.09
C ALA A 48 6.95 -26.52 -15.22
N ILE A 49 6.73 -25.33 -14.65
CA ILE A 49 7.71 -24.24 -14.63
C ILE A 49 8.91 -24.70 -13.78
N LYS A 50 10.08 -24.83 -14.40
CA LYS A 50 11.35 -25.21 -13.74
C LYS A 50 12.24 -24.00 -13.40
N ALA A 51 11.74 -22.79 -13.58
CA ALA A 51 12.48 -21.58 -13.22
C ALA A 51 12.65 -21.51 -11.69
N GLN A 52 13.78 -20.95 -11.23
CA GLN A 52 13.97 -20.62 -9.83
C GLN A 52 12.91 -19.58 -9.43
N GLY A 53 11.96 -19.97 -8.59
CA GLY A 53 10.89 -19.09 -8.13
C GLY A 53 11.44 -17.92 -7.32
N ILE A 54 10.81 -16.76 -7.41
CA ILE A 54 11.17 -15.55 -6.64
C ILE A 54 10.68 -15.64 -5.18
N GLY A 55 10.68 -16.86 -4.61
CA GLY A 55 10.13 -17.17 -3.28
C GLY A 55 8.89 -18.08 -3.32
N VAL A 56 8.41 -18.41 -2.12
CA VAL A 56 7.16 -19.14 -1.85
C VAL A 56 6.03 -18.15 -1.57
N ASP A 57 4.78 -18.61 -1.70
CA ASP A 57 3.60 -17.81 -1.35
C ASP A 57 3.76 -17.22 0.06
N PRO A 58 3.73 -15.88 0.22
CA PRO A 58 3.91 -15.27 1.53
C PRO A 58 2.78 -15.68 2.48
N ASP A 59 3.13 -15.94 3.75
CA ASP A 59 2.14 -16.27 4.78
C ASP A 59 1.16 -15.08 4.93
N LEU A 60 -0.07 -15.28 4.44
CA LEU A 60 -1.13 -14.28 4.51
C LEU A 60 -1.81 -14.21 5.88
N ILE A 61 -1.63 -15.22 6.73
CA ILE A 61 -2.12 -15.29 8.11
C ILE A 61 -1.19 -14.47 9.03
N ASN A 62 0.12 -14.62 8.86
CA ASN A 62 1.14 -13.88 9.61
C ASN A 62 2.05 -13.06 8.67
N PRO A 63 1.51 -12.01 8.04
CA PRO A 63 2.28 -11.24 7.08
C PRO A 63 3.42 -10.50 7.79
N VAL A 64 4.63 -10.67 7.26
CA VAL A 64 5.82 -9.90 7.65
C VAL A 64 6.28 -9.08 6.45
N VAL A 65 6.73 -7.86 6.70
CA VAL A 65 7.47 -7.05 5.73
C VAL A 65 8.95 -7.35 5.94
N PRO A 66 9.59 -8.17 5.08
CA PRO A 66 10.94 -8.66 5.36
C PRO A 66 12.05 -7.65 5.07
N TRP A 67 11.74 -6.48 4.49
CA TRP A 67 12.74 -5.48 4.10
C TRP A 67 12.80 -4.29 5.06
N PRO A 68 14.01 -3.73 5.31
CA PRO A 68 14.15 -2.50 6.06
C PRO A 68 13.64 -1.30 5.25
N LEU A 69 13.09 -0.30 5.94
CA LEU A 69 12.73 0.97 5.32
C LEU A 69 13.98 1.80 5.01
N THR A 70 14.01 2.42 3.85
CA THR A 70 15.20 3.08 3.30
C THR A 70 15.19 4.59 3.46
N MET A 71 14.02 5.23 3.56
CA MET A 71 13.95 6.69 3.70
C MET A 71 14.34 7.14 5.11
N THR A 72 15.18 8.16 5.17
CA THR A 72 15.49 8.91 6.39
C THR A 72 14.29 9.74 6.87
N GLN A 73 14.34 10.21 8.11
CA GLN A 73 13.30 11.09 8.66
C GLN A 73 13.13 12.40 7.88
N ILE A 74 14.21 12.92 7.31
CA ILE A 74 14.18 14.17 6.51
C ILE A 74 13.49 13.89 5.17
N GLU A 75 13.80 12.78 4.52
CA GLU A 75 13.16 12.38 3.26
C GLU A 75 11.68 12.06 3.46
N LEU A 76 11.31 11.42 4.57
CA LEU A 76 9.91 11.18 4.95
C LEU A 76 9.14 12.50 5.15
N ALA A 77 9.74 13.49 5.82
CA ALA A 77 9.14 14.80 6.01
C ALA A 77 8.99 15.56 4.69
N ALA A 78 9.99 15.47 3.81
CA ALA A 78 9.94 16.07 2.47
C ALA A 78 8.85 15.41 1.61
N ALA A 79 8.74 14.09 1.63
CA ALA A 79 7.69 13.34 0.93
C ALA A 79 6.28 13.70 1.43
N ALA A 80 6.12 13.93 2.74
CA ALA A 80 4.85 14.41 3.30
C ALA A 80 4.43 15.77 2.74
N LYS A 81 5.35 16.74 2.71
CA LYS A 81 5.06 18.06 2.14
C LYS A 81 4.81 17.99 0.63
N LEU A 82 5.59 17.19 -0.09
CA LEU A 82 5.39 17.00 -1.53
C LEU A 82 4.02 16.38 -1.84
N ALA A 83 3.62 15.36 -1.09
CA ALA A 83 2.31 14.72 -1.27
C ALA A 83 1.16 15.69 -1.02
N ASP A 84 1.23 16.50 0.04
CA ASP A 84 0.22 17.52 0.36
C ASP A 84 0.18 18.66 -0.67
N ILE A 85 1.29 18.96 -1.35
CA ILE A 85 1.32 19.94 -2.46
C ILE A 85 0.63 19.37 -3.70
N ILE A 86 0.89 18.10 -4.04
CA ILE A 86 0.32 17.45 -5.22
C ILE A 86 -1.19 17.23 -5.04
N LEU A 87 -1.61 16.82 -3.85
CA LEU A 87 -3.00 16.57 -3.51
C LEU A 87 -3.32 17.25 -2.16
N PRO A 88 -3.71 18.53 -2.19
CA PRO A 88 -4.09 19.24 -0.97
C PRO A 88 -5.37 18.65 -0.37
N ALA A 89 -5.59 18.92 0.92
CA ALA A 89 -6.88 18.64 1.55
C ALA A 89 -8.00 19.42 0.85
N GLU A 90 -9.17 18.80 0.69
CA GLU A 90 -10.32 19.40 0.03
C GLU A 90 -11.62 19.03 0.77
N GLY A 91 -12.37 20.04 1.22
CA GLY A 91 -13.57 19.83 2.03
C GLY A 91 -13.27 19.00 3.28
N ASP A 92 -13.98 17.88 3.43
CA ASP A 92 -13.78 16.93 4.52
C ASP A 92 -12.66 15.89 4.24
N ALA A 93 -12.09 15.88 3.02
CA ALA A 93 -11.02 14.97 2.65
C ALA A 93 -9.67 15.45 3.23
N PRO A 94 -9.01 14.64 4.07
CA PRO A 94 -7.73 15.01 4.68
C PRO A 94 -6.59 14.97 3.66
N ALA A 95 -5.55 15.76 3.90
CA ALA A 95 -4.33 15.72 3.09
C ALA A 95 -3.60 14.36 3.22
N PRO A 96 -2.84 13.93 2.20
CA PRO A 96 -2.08 12.67 2.19
C PRO A 96 -1.23 12.42 3.44
N SER A 97 -0.58 13.46 3.97
CA SER A 97 0.24 13.37 5.19
C SER A 97 -0.55 12.97 6.43
N LYS A 98 -1.86 13.22 6.47
CA LYS A 98 -2.76 12.88 7.59
C LYS A 98 -3.27 11.45 7.53
N VAL A 99 -3.13 10.78 6.38
CA VAL A 99 -3.60 9.41 6.15
C VAL A 99 -2.46 8.43 5.83
N GLY A 100 -1.21 8.81 6.14
CA GLY A 100 -0.06 7.90 6.09
C GLY A 100 0.47 7.56 4.69
N VAL A 101 0.12 8.35 3.67
CA VAL A 101 0.66 8.17 2.30
C VAL A 101 2.20 8.20 2.27
N PRO A 102 2.92 9.07 3.01
CA PRO A 102 4.39 9.05 3.01
C PRO A 102 4.99 7.75 3.55
N ALA A 103 4.32 7.11 4.51
CA ALA A 103 4.75 5.82 5.05
C ALA A 103 4.56 4.69 4.01
N PHE A 104 3.43 4.71 3.29
CA PHE A 104 3.19 3.80 2.17
C PHE A 104 4.26 3.96 1.06
N ILE A 105 4.60 5.21 0.70
CA ILE A 105 5.65 5.47 -0.29
C ILE A 105 6.98 4.87 0.18
N ASN A 106 7.36 5.10 1.45
CA ASN A 106 8.60 4.55 2.01
C ASN A 106 8.64 3.03 1.96
N GLU A 107 7.55 2.35 2.33
CA GLU A 107 7.47 0.89 2.21
C GLU A 107 7.65 0.43 0.76
N TRP A 108 6.96 1.09 -0.19
CA TRP A 108 6.97 0.71 -1.60
C TRP A 108 8.34 0.87 -2.25
N VAL A 109 9.03 1.99 -1.99
CA VAL A 109 10.37 2.22 -2.55
C VAL A 109 11.46 1.39 -1.88
N SER A 110 11.20 0.88 -0.67
CA SER A 110 12.14 0.06 0.08
C SER A 110 12.09 -1.42 -0.28
N ALA A 111 11.06 -1.85 -1.03
CA ALA A 111 10.90 -3.25 -1.40
C ALA A 111 11.99 -3.69 -2.42
N PRO A 112 12.57 -4.88 -2.25
CA PRO A 112 13.65 -5.39 -3.11
C PRO A 112 13.07 -6.06 -4.37
N TYR A 113 12.61 -5.26 -5.32
CA TYR A 113 12.16 -5.73 -6.64
C TYR A 113 13.33 -6.07 -7.58
#